data_AF-A0A8S1IQ99-F1
#
_entry.id   AF-A0A8S1IQ99-F1
#
_cell.length_a   1.000
_cell.length_b   1.000
_cell.length_c   1.000
_cell.angle_alpha   90.00
_cell.angle_beta   90.00
_cell.angle_gamma   90.00
#
_symmetry.space_group_name_H-M   'P 1'
#
loop_
_entity.id
_entity.type
_entity.pdbx_description
1 polymer ?
#
loop_
_entity_poly.entity_id
_entity_poly.type
_entity_poly.pdbx_seq_one_letter_code
_entity_poly.pdbx_strand_id
1 'polypeptide(L)'
;MADRTVCLCDYAGSAYQAIMEAGDFADLTVMLRARGEGTERRAVESIRCHRLALAAWSPVMRRLIDRAARDGHPGWVALGCDDLAPLRALLRTFYSARVALSHDSVWSIRKAAKELEVDVVVQQCDTYLDDHLNERTCVPWLAQAEAHNHPEFSDQCLATIASSFDTVRSTYAFLSLDPSIVLRLLDCE
;
A
#
# COMPACT_ATOMS: atom_id res chain seq x y z
N MET A 1 -3.77 -10.55 -15.47
CA MET A 1 -4.33 -10.31 -14.13
C MET A 1 -5.07 -9.00 -14.19
N ALA A 2 -6.23 -8.88 -13.57
CA ALA A 2 -7.13 -7.75 -13.79
C ALA A 2 -7.04 -6.75 -12.64
N ASP A 3 -6.96 -5.46 -12.98
CA ASP A 3 -7.09 -4.38 -12.01
C ASP A 3 -8.43 -4.48 -11.29
N ARG A 4 -8.42 -4.28 -9.97
CA ARG A 4 -9.61 -4.38 -9.12
C ARG A 4 -9.83 -3.05 -8.40
N THR A 5 -10.99 -2.45 -8.59
CA THR A 5 -11.45 -1.35 -7.74
C THR A 5 -12.42 -1.89 -6.70
N VAL A 6 -12.07 -1.77 -5.42
CA VAL A 6 -12.88 -2.25 -4.30
C VAL A 6 -13.61 -1.08 -3.65
N CYS A 7 -14.90 -1.25 -3.35
CA CYS A 7 -15.68 -0.31 -2.54
C CYS A 7 -15.55 -0.68 -1.06
N LEU A 8 -15.15 0.27 -0.23
CA LEU A 8 -14.86 0.06 1.20
C LEU A 8 -16.06 0.37 2.11
N CYS A 9 -17.10 1.01 1.58
CA CYS A 9 -18.38 1.19 2.25
C CYS A 9 -19.54 1.28 1.24
N ASP A 10 -20.78 1.09 1.72
CA ASP A 10 -22.00 1.11 0.90
C ASP A 10 -22.48 2.53 0.52
N TYR A 11 -21.85 3.57 1.09
CA TYR A 11 -22.24 4.96 0.83
C TYR A 11 -21.34 5.61 -0.22
N ALA A 12 -21.95 6.36 -1.14
CA ALA A 12 -21.26 7.01 -2.23
C ALA A 12 -20.28 8.08 -1.71
N GLY A 13 -18.98 7.78 -1.72
CA GLY A 13 -17.89 8.75 -1.52
C GLY A 13 -17.84 9.88 -2.57
N SER A 14 -18.78 9.95 -3.50
CA SER A 14 -18.79 10.95 -4.57
C SER A 14 -18.91 12.38 -4.05
N ALA A 15 -19.68 12.63 -2.99
CA ALA A 15 -19.80 13.96 -2.40
C ALA A 15 -18.50 14.41 -1.73
N TYR A 16 -17.87 13.54 -0.93
CA TYR A 16 -16.58 13.84 -0.28
C TYR A 16 -15.45 14.01 -1.28
N GLN A 17 -15.47 13.22 -2.36
CA GLN A 17 -14.49 13.36 -3.44
C GLN A 17 -14.64 14.70 -4.17
N ALA A 18 -15.86 15.16 -4.44
CA ALA A 18 -16.09 16.48 -5.02
C ALA A 18 -15.57 17.61 -4.12
N ILE A 19 -15.75 17.49 -2.80
CA ILE A 19 -15.22 18.46 -1.82
C ILE A 19 -13.68 18.45 -1.83
N MET A 20 -13.05 17.28 -1.94
CA MET A 20 -11.59 17.17 -2.08
C MET A 20 -11.08 17.86 -3.35
N GLU A 21 -11.73 17.60 -4.49
CA GLU A 21 -11.33 18.15 -5.79
C GLU A 21 -11.53 19.66 -5.90
N ALA A 22 -12.62 20.19 -5.32
CA ALA A 22 -12.84 21.63 -5.21
C ALA A 22 -11.88 22.29 -4.19
N GLY A 23 -11.45 21.54 -3.18
CA GLY A 23 -10.66 22.05 -2.07
C GLY A 23 -11.42 23.03 -1.17
N ASP A 24 -12.75 23.01 -1.24
CA ASP A 24 -13.64 23.79 -0.38
C ASP A 24 -13.56 23.27 1.05
N PHE A 25 -13.56 24.16 2.04
CA PHE A 25 -13.49 23.83 3.48
C PHE A 25 -12.22 23.08 3.94
N ALA A 26 -11.20 22.95 3.09
CA ALA A 26 -9.94 22.33 3.48
C ALA A 26 -9.24 23.13 4.59
N ASP A 27 -8.96 22.46 5.72
CA ASP A 27 -8.41 23.02 6.95
C ASP A 27 -7.01 22.46 7.29
N LEU A 28 -6.43 21.66 6.38
CA LEU A 28 -5.10 21.08 6.53
C LEU A 28 -4.40 20.93 5.17
N THR A 29 -3.10 21.19 5.14
CA THR A 29 -2.23 20.85 4.01
C THR A 29 -1.36 19.63 4.35
N VAL A 30 -1.50 18.54 3.61
CA VAL A 30 -0.59 17.38 3.70
C VAL A 30 0.55 17.59 2.74
N MET A 31 1.77 17.65 3.26
CA MET A 31 3.01 17.69 2.48
C MET A 31 3.53 16.27 2.29
N LEU A 32 3.46 15.75 1.07
CA LEU A 32 4.03 14.47 0.70
C LEU A 32 5.48 14.68 0.25
N ARG A 33 6.41 13.95 0.87
CA ARG A 33 7.84 14.08 0.61
C ARG A 33 8.42 12.74 0.20
N ALA A 34 8.90 12.67 -1.05
CA ALA A 34 9.64 11.52 -1.52
C ALA A 34 11.01 11.44 -0.80
N ARG A 35 11.33 10.26 -0.27
CA ARG A 35 12.60 9.95 0.38
C ARG A 35 13.62 9.57 -0.69
N GLY A 36 14.19 10.58 -1.35
CA GLY A 36 15.25 10.35 -2.32
C GLY A 36 16.58 9.94 -1.66
N GLU A 37 17.26 8.96 -2.26
CA GLU A 37 18.69 8.71 -2.09
C GLU A 37 19.44 9.60 -3.11
N GLY A 38 20.15 10.62 -2.64
CA GLY A 38 20.99 11.50 -3.50
C GLY A 38 20.58 12.99 -3.55
N THR A 39 21.37 13.76 -4.31
CA THR A 39 21.34 15.24 -4.43
C THR A 39 20.27 15.81 -5.38
N GLU A 40 19.40 14.98 -5.95
CA GLU A 40 18.35 15.43 -6.85
C GLU A 40 17.14 16.03 -6.11
N ARG A 41 16.45 16.98 -6.76
CA ARG A 41 15.32 17.74 -6.20
C ARG A 41 14.26 16.78 -5.67
N ARG A 42 14.13 16.72 -4.34
CA ARG A 42 13.02 16.03 -3.65
C ARG A 42 11.69 16.54 -4.20
N ALA A 43 10.91 15.66 -4.82
CA ALA A 43 9.53 15.96 -5.14
C ALA A 43 8.77 16.19 -3.83
N VAL A 44 8.28 17.43 -3.67
CA VAL A 44 7.39 17.82 -2.58
C VAL A 44 6.06 18.16 -3.22
N GLU A 45 5.06 17.36 -2.92
CA GLU A 45 3.68 17.64 -3.30
C GLU A 45 2.92 18.12 -2.07
N SER A 46 2.03 19.10 -2.25
CA SER A 46 1.13 19.55 -1.21
C SER A 46 -0.31 19.32 -1.64
N ILE A 47 -1.09 18.68 -0.78
CA ILE A 47 -2.51 18.40 -1.02
C ILE A 47 -3.33 19.07 0.08
N ARG A 48 -4.30 19.90 -0.31
CA ARG A 48 -5.27 20.46 0.65
C ARG A 48 -6.32 19.39 0.96
N CYS A 49 -6.55 19.18 2.26
CA CYS A 49 -7.36 18.10 2.80
C CYS A 49 -8.15 18.57 4.02
N HIS A 50 -9.02 17.70 4.52
CA HIS A 50 -9.86 17.91 5.68
C HIS A 50 -9.36 17.07 6.85
N ARG A 51 -9.06 17.71 7.99
CA ARG A 51 -8.59 17.06 9.21
C ARG A 51 -9.50 15.90 9.61
N LEU A 52 -10.81 16.16 9.58
CA LEU A 52 -11.84 15.18 9.94
C LEU A 52 -11.77 13.92 9.05
N ALA A 53 -11.69 14.10 7.73
CA ALA A 53 -11.64 12.97 6.79
C ALA A 53 -10.38 12.12 7.01
N LEU A 54 -9.21 12.76 7.16
CA LEU A 54 -7.95 12.03 7.36
C LEU A 54 -7.93 11.29 8.72
N ALA A 55 -8.38 11.96 9.79
CA ALA A 55 -8.37 11.39 11.14
C ALA A 55 -9.40 10.26 11.32
N ALA A 56 -10.48 10.25 10.53
CA ALA A 56 -11.48 9.18 10.55
C ALA A 56 -10.94 7.88 9.94
N TRP A 57 -10.11 7.98 8.90
CA TRP A 57 -9.55 6.83 8.19
C TRP A 57 -8.22 6.33 8.74
N SER A 58 -7.41 7.22 9.32
CA SER A 58 -6.05 6.89 9.75
C SER A 58 -5.79 7.38 11.17
N PRO A 59 -5.64 6.46 12.14
CA PRO A 59 -5.20 6.79 13.49
C PRO A 59 -3.83 7.48 13.51
N VAL A 60 -2.93 7.13 12.60
CA VAL A 60 -1.63 7.81 12.42
C VAL A 60 -1.83 9.27 12.05
N MET A 61 -2.69 9.56 11.06
CA MET A 61 -3.02 10.93 10.67
C MET A 61 -3.63 11.72 11.83
N ARG A 62 -4.54 11.11 12.60
CA ARG A 62 -5.07 11.73 13.82
C ARG A 62 -3.94 12.15 14.78
N ARG A 63 -3.01 11.24 15.08
CA ARG A 63 -1.87 11.54 15.97
C ARG A 63 -0.95 12.63 15.41
N LEU A 64 -0.70 12.64 14.10
CA LEU A 64 0.10 13.68 13.43
C LEU A 64 -0.58 15.04 13.50
N ILE A 65 -1.89 15.09 13.26
CA ILE A 65 -2.70 16.31 13.32
C ILE A 65 -2.73 16.87 14.75
N ASP A 66 -2.93 16.00 15.75
CA ASP A 66 -2.94 16.38 17.17
C ASP A 66 -1.57 16.92 17.61
N ARG A 67 -0.49 16.26 17.16
CA ARG A 67 0.88 16.73 17.40
C ARG A 67 1.12 18.10 16.76
N ALA A 68 0.78 18.26 15.49
CA ALA A 68 0.95 19.54 14.79
C ALA A 68 0.16 20.68 15.46
N ALA A 69 -1.02 20.39 16.00
CA ALA A 69 -1.79 21.36 16.78
C ALA A 69 -1.11 21.74 18.11
N ARG A 70 -0.56 20.77 18.85
CA ARG A 70 0.20 21.01 20.10
C ARG A 70 1.47 21.82 19.86
N ASP A 71 2.13 21.60 18.73
CA ASP A 71 3.39 22.25 18.37
C ASP A 71 3.19 23.66 17.78
N GLY A 72 1.95 24.17 17.73
CA GLY A 72 1.64 25.51 17.19
C GLY A 72 1.63 25.58 15.66
N HIS A 73 1.59 24.45 14.96
CA HIS A 73 1.58 24.34 13.51
C HIS A 73 0.32 23.62 12.98
N PRO A 74 -0.91 24.09 13.28
CA PRO A 74 -2.12 23.36 12.93
C PRO A 74 -2.39 23.27 11.41
N GLY A 75 -1.75 24.10 10.57
CA GLY A 75 -2.09 24.20 9.15
C GLY A 75 -1.55 23.09 8.24
N TRP A 76 -0.57 22.30 8.70
CA TRP A 76 0.07 21.30 7.83
C TRP A 76 0.65 20.10 8.58
N VAL A 77 0.79 18.98 7.86
CA VAL A 77 1.48 17.76 8.32
C VAL A 77 2.37 17.23 7.19
N ALA A 78 3.52 16.66 7.53
CA ALA A 78 4.42 16.06 6.54
C ALA A 78 4.40 14.53 6.64
N LEU A 79 4.29 13.87 5.48
CA LEU A 79 4.41 12.42 5.32
C LEU A 79 5.63 12.13 4.45
N GLY A 80 6.56 11.34 4.98
CA GLY A 80 7.69 10.83 4.22
C GLY A 80 7.37 9.45 3.65
N CYS A 81 7.71 9.22 2.39
CA CYS A 81 7.50 7.93 1.72
C CYS A 81 8.56 7.71 0.64
N ASP A 82 8.73 6.45 0.24
CA ASP A 82 9.65 6.11 -0.86
C ASP A 82 9.07 6.52 -2.22
N ASP A 83 7.75 6.39 -2.38
CA ASP A 83 6.99 6.82 -3.56
C ASP A 83 5.73 7.60 -3.12
N LEU A 84 5.42 8.68 -3.83
CA LEU A 84 4.25 9.51 -3.60
C LEU A 84 2.96 8.85 -4.11
N ALA A 85 3.03 7.98 -5.12
CA ALA A 85 1.84 7.41 -5.76
C ALA A 85 0.94 6.61 -4.79
N PRO A 86 1.46 5.72 -3.93
CA PRO A 86 0.64 4.98 -2.96
C PRO A 86 -0.05 5.89 -1.94
N LEU A 87 0.65 6.90 -1.42
CA LEU A 87 0.06 7.87 -0.49
C LEU A 87 -1.05 8.68 -1.16
N ARG A 88 -0.87 9.08 -2.42
CA ARG A 88 -1.89 9.78 -3.19
C ARG A 88 -3.11 8.91 -3.42
N ALA A 89 -2.91 7.62 -3.72
CA ALA A 89 -4.00 6.65 -3.87
C ALA A 89 -4.78 6.46 -2.56
N LEU A 90 -4.10 6.37 -1.41
CA LEU A 90 -4.74 6.28 -0.10
C LEU A 90 -5.52 7.55 0.26
N LEU A 91 -4.94 8.72 0.03
CA LEU A 91 -5.64 9.98 0.26
C LEU A 91 -6.92 10.07 -0.57
N ARG A 92 -6.87 9.68 -1.85
CA ARG A 92 -8.09 9.60 -2.68
C ARG A 92 -9.09 8.60 -2.12
N THR A 93 -8.60 7.45 -1.65
CA THR A 93 -9.43 6.40 -1.02
C THR A 93 -10.21 6.93 0.18
N PHE A 94 -9.64 7.83 0.98
CA PHE A 94 -10.34 8.41 2.15
C PHE A 94 -11.57 9.24 1.78
N TYR A 95 -11.61 9.77 0.55
CA TYR A 95 -12.75 10.54 0.05
C TYR A 95 -13.67 9.72 -0.84
N SER A 96 -13.10 8.87 -1.70
CA SER A 96 -13.88 8.03 -2.62
C SER A 96 -14.49 6.80 -1.97
N ALA A 97 -13.94 6.38 -0.80
CA ALA A 97 -14.13 5.07 -0.20
C ALA A 97 -13.84 3.91 -1.17
N ARG A 98 -12.97 4.13 -2.16
CA ARG A 98 -12.60 3.16 -3.18
C ARG A 98 -11.11 3.08 -3.35
N VAL A 99 -10.59 1.86 -3.30
CA VAL A 99 -9.17 1.57 -3.56
C VAL A 99 -9.03 0.84 -4.90
N ALA A 100 -8.15 1.34 -5.75
CA ALA A 100 -7.77 0.69 -7.00
C ALA A 100 -6.48 -0.10 -6.77
N LEU A 101 -6.54 -1.42 -6.98
CA LEU A 101 -5.44 -2.35 -6.81
C LEU A 101 -5.08 -2.94 -8.17
N SER A 102 -3.79 -2.98 -8.45
CA SER A 102 -3.21 -3.66 -9.60
C SER A 102 -2.01 -4.49 -9.16
N HIS A 103 -1.54 -5.35 -10.05
CA HIS A 103 -0.34 -6.15 -9.83
C HIS A 103 0.88 -5.29 -9.42
N ASP A 104 1.01 -4.10 -10.02
CA ASP A 104 2.19 -3.23 -9.83
C ASP A 104 2.05 -2.30 -8.62
N SER A 105 0.82 -2.05 -8.15
CA SER A 105 0.54 -1.09 -7.07
C SER A 105 0.17 -1.72 -5.74
N VAL A 106 -0.29 -2.99 -5.72
CA VAL A 106 -0.82 -3.62 -4.50
C VAL A 106 0.20 -3.62 -3.35
N TRP A 107 1.46 -3.95 -3.62
CA TRP A 107 2.51 -4.02 -2.60
C TRP A 107 2.82 -2.67 -1.98
N SER A 108 2.95 -1.63 -2.82
CA SER A 108 3.28 -0.29 -2.37
C SER A 108 2.09 0.40 -1.67
N ILE A 109 0.86 0.16 -2.13
CA ILE A 109 -0.38 0.58 -1.45
C ILE A 109 -0.50 -0.11 -0.10
N ARG A 110 -0.28 -1.43 -0.04
CA ARG A 110 -0.33 -2.18 1.22
C ARG A 110 0.67 -1.65 2.25
N LYS A 111 1.91 -1.40 1.83
CA LYS A 111 2.96 -0.81 2.68
C LYS A 111 2.50 0.53 3.27
N ALA A 112 2.06 1.44 2.41
CA ALA A 112 1.60 2.77 2.83
C ALA A 112 0.36 2.69 3.72
N ALA A 113 -0.55 1.75 3.47
CA ALA A 113 -1.75 1.54 4.29
C ALA A 113 -1.37 1.05 5.68
N LYS A 114 -0.40 0.13 5.79
CA LYS A 114 0.15 -0.34 7.07
C LYS A 114 0.83 0.79 7.85
N GLU A 115 1.63 1.62 7.18
CA GLU A 115 2.30 2.78 7.78
C GLU A 115 1.31 3.85 8.29
N LEU A 116 0.16 3.99 7.62
CA LEU A 116 -0.91 4.89 8.01
C LEU A 116 -1.98 4.24 8.92
N GLU A 117 -1.83 2.98 9.28
CA GLU A 117 -2.81 2.21 10.09
C GLU A 117 -4.22 2.21 9.48
N VAL A 118 -4.31 1.99 8.16
CA VAL A 118 -5.59 1.89 7.42
C VAL A 118 -5.90 0.41 7.17
N ASP A 119 -6.27 -0.30 8.24
CA ASP A 119 -6.39 -1.77 8.25
C ASP A 119 -7.35 -2.31 7.20
N VAL A 120 -8.45 -1.61 6.93
CA VAL A 120 -9.41 -2.02 5.90
C VAL A 120 -8.79 -2.07 4.50
N VAL A 121 -7.84 -1.17 4.19
CA VAL A 121 -7.13 -1.19 2.91
C VAL A 121 -6.07 -2.29 2.89
N VAL A 122 -5.38 -2.52 4.01
CA VAL A 122 -4.44 -3.65 4.15
C VAL A 122 -5.15 -4.98 3.87
N GLN A 123 -6.32 -5.18 4.48
CA GLN A 123 -7.14 -6.38 4.24
C GLN A 123 -7.54 -6.53 2.77
N GLN A 124 -7.96 -5.46 2.09
CA GLN A 124 -8.28 -5.55 0.66
C GLN A 124 -7.06 -5.84 -0.21
N CYS A 125 -5.88 -5.36 0.17
CA CYS A 125 -4.63 -5.72 -0.51
C CYS A 125 -4.31 -7.20 -0.31
N ASP A 126 -4.44 -7.70 0.92
CA ASP A 126 -4.20 -9.12 1.25
C ASP A 126 -5.18 -10.02 0.48
N THR A 127 -6.47 -9.72 0.48
CA THR A 127 -7.46 -10.46 -0.34
C THR A 127 -7.12 -10.41 -1.82
N TYR A 128 -6.67 -9.27 -2.35
CA TYR A 128 -6.25 -9.20 -3.75
C TYR A 128 -5.05 -10.10 -4.04
N LEU A 129 -4.06 -10.13 -3.13
CA LEU A 129 -2.90 -11.01 -3.25
C LEU A 129 -3.32 -12.48 -3.19
N ASP A 130 -4.13 -12.87 -2.22
CA ASP A 130 -4.59 -14.25 -2.05
C ASP A 130 -5.38 -14.74 -3.29
N ASP A 131 -6.30 -13.93 -3.82
CA ASP A 131 -7.12 -14.25 -4.99
C ASP A 131 -6.32 -14.48 -6.29
N HIS A 132 -5.08 -13.99 -6.31
CA HIS A 132 -4.23 -13.95 -7.48
C HIS A 132 -2.94 -14.78 -7.31
N LEU A 133 -2.78 -15.45 -6.17
CA LEU A 133 -1.68 -16.36 -5.92
C LEU A 133 -1.88 -17.65 -6.73
N ASN A 134 -0.94 -17.95 -7.62
CA ASN A 134 -0.95 -19.13 -8.48
C ASN A 134 0.48 -19.48 -8.92
N GLU A 135 0.63 -20.58 -9.66
CA GLU A 135 1.90 -21.07 -10.22
C GLU A 135 2.73 -20.03 -11.02
N ARG A 136 2.09 -19.02 -11.62
CA ARG A 136 2.79 -17.97 -12.37
C ARG A 136 3.24 -16.80 -11.49
N THR A 137 2.54 -16.57 -10.38
CA THR A 137 2.72 -15.38 -9.54
C THR A 137 3.46 -15.68 -8.24
N CYS A 138 3.40 -16.93 -7.75
CA CYS A 138 4.00 -17.35 -6.48
C CYS A 138 5.49 -17.01 -6.36
N VAL A 139 6.30 -17.23 -7.41
CA VAL A 139 7.73 -16.95 -7.35
C VAL A 139 8.04 -15.44 -7.37
N PRO A 140 7.55 -14.64 -8.34
CA PRO A 140 7.76 -13.19 -8.29
C PRO A 140 7.22 -12.54 -7.01
N TRP A 141 6.12 -13.06 -6.47
CA TRP A 141 5.50 -12.50 -5.27
C TRP A 141 6.15 -12.93 -3.97
N LEU A 142 6.84 -14.07 -3.93
CA LEU A 142 7.66 -14.44 -2.78
C LEU A 142 8.73 -13.38 -2.49
N ALA A 143 9.45 -12.94 -3.53
CA ALA A 143 10.47 -11.89 -3.39
C ALA A 143 9.84 -10.56 -2.91
N GLN A 144 8.64 -10.22 -3.40
CA GLN A 144 7.93 -9.04 -2.95
C GLN A 144 7.46 -9.15 -1.49
N ALA A 145 6.97 -10.32 -1.08
CA ALA A 145 6.52 -10.58 0.28
C ALA A 145 7.67 -10.44 1.29
N GLU A 146 8.86 -10.93 0.94
CA GLU A 146 10.07 -10.75 1.74
C GLU A 146 10.49 -9.28 1.81
N ALA A 147 10.54 -8.58 0.67
CA ALA A 147 10.88 -7.16 0.63
C ALA A 147 9.90 -6.28 1.43
N HIS A 148 8.64 -6.70 1.56
CA HIS A 148 7.59 -6.00 2.29
C HIS A 148 7.34 -6.53 3.71
N ASN A 149 8.18 -7.46 4.21
CA ASN A 149 8.03 -8.11 5.51
C ASN A 149 6.60 -8.64 5.75
N HIS A 150 6.11 -9.48 4.83
CA HIS A 150 4.81 -10.17 4.90
C HIS A 150 5.02 -11.69 5.01
N PRO A 151 5.42 -12.19 6.19
CA PRO A 151 5.82 -13.58 6.35
C PRO A 151 4.67 -14.57 6.11
N GLU A 152 3.45 -14.21 6.52
CA GLU A 152 2.29 -15.08 6.31
C GLU A 152 2.03 -15.33 4.82
N PHE A 153 2.21 -14.31 3.97
CA PHE A 153 2.08 -14.46 2.53
C PHE A 153 3.31 -15.12 1.89
N SER A 154 4.52 -14.91 2.42
CA SER A 154 5.70 -15.65 2.00
C SER A 154 5.52 -17.16 2.18
N ASP A 155 4.94 -17.59 3.30
CA ASP A 155 4.68 -19.01 3.58
C ASP A 155 3.65 -19.59 2.59
N GLN A 156 2.61 -18.84 2.25
CA GLN A 156 1.63 -19.23 1.23
C GLN A 156 2.26 -19.35 -0.17
N CYS A 157 3.14 -18.41 -0.54
CA CYS A 157 3.90 -18.50 -1.78
C CYS A 157 4.77 -19.76 -1.82
N LEU A 158 5.50 -20.05 -0.74
CA LEU A 158 6.33 -21.26 -0.63
C LEU A 158 5.50 -22.54 -0.74
N ALA A 159 4.36 -22.61 -0.05
CA ALA A 159 3.45 -23.75 -0.13
C ALA A 159 2.93 -23.96 -1.56
N THR A 160 2.61 -22.86 -2.27
CA THR A 160 2.14 -22.91 -3.67
C THR A 160 3.27 -23.35 -4.62
N ILE A 161 4.51 -22.92 -4.37
CA ILE A 161 5.68 -23.37 -5.14
C ILE A 161 5.92 -24.87 -4.92
N ALA A 162 5.82 -25.34 -3.68
CA ALA A 162 5.99 -26.76 -3.35
C ALA A 162 4.89 -27.62 -4.00
N SER A 163 3.62 -27.20 -3.95
CA SER A 163 2.51 -27.94 -4.54
C SER A 163 2.55 -28.01 -6.07
N SER A 164 3.11 -26.98 -6.72
CA SER A 164 3.18 -26.86 -8.19
C SER A 164 4.61 -26.93 -8.71
N PHE A 165 5.51 -27.60 -7.97
CA PHE A 165 6.95 -27.57 -8.23
C PHE A 165 7.32 -28.04 -9.65
N ASP A 166 6.67 -29.10 -10.15
CA ASP A 166 6.91 -29.64 -11.49
C ASP A 166 6.70 -28.59 -12.60
N THR A 167 5.73 -27.71 -12.41
CA THR A 167 5.41 -26.62 -13.35
C THR A 167 6.35 -25.44 -13.15
N VAL A 168 6.62 -25.08 -11.89
CA VAL A 168 7.36 -23.85 -11.52
C VAL A 168 8.86 -24.00 -11.74
N ARG A 169 9.45 -25.19 -11.56
CA ARG A 169 10.91 -25.42 -11.63
C ARG A 169 11.55 -25.04 -12.96
N SER A 170 10.79 -25.06 -14.05
CA SER A 170 11.27 -24.73 -15.39
C SER A 170 11.11 -23.25 -15.74
N THR A 171 10.51 -22.45 -14.84
CA THR A 171 10.28 -21.02 -15.06
C THR A 171 11.53 -20.21 -14.81
N TYR A 172 11.74 -19.15 -15.59
CA TYR A 172 12.85 -18.23 -15.38
C TYR A 172 12.81 -17.58 -13.99
N ALA A 173 11.62 -17.30 -13.47
CA ALA A 173 11.44 -16.74 -12.13
C ALA A 173 12.04 -17.66 -11.06
N PHE A 174 11.77 -18.97 -11.13
CA PHE A 174 12.33 -19.94 -10.19
C PHE A 174 13.84 -20.09 -10.32
N LEU A 175 14.35 -20.17 -11.56
CA LEU A 175 15.78 -20.29 -11.82
C LEU A 175 16.59 -19.05 -11.42
N SER A 176 15.92 -17.92 -11.18
CA SER A 176 16.53 -16.66 -10.75
C SER A 176 16.40 -16.43 -9.24
N LEU A 177 15.86 -17.38 -8.49
CA LEU A 177 15.74 -17.29 -7.03
C LEU A 177 17.12 -17.34 -6.37
N ASP A 178 17.23 -16.65 -5.24
CA ASP A 178 18.41 -16.75 -4.38
C ASP A 178 18.51 -18.17 -3.79
N PRO A 179 19.71 -18.78 -3.72
CA PRO A 179 19.90 -20.10 -3.15
C PRO A 179 19.34 -20.27 -1.72
N SER A 180 19.32 -19.22 -0.92
CA SER A 180 18.75 -19.26 0.44
C SER A 180 17.24 -19.57 0.45
N ILE A 181 16.51 -19.10 -0.55
CA ILE A 181 15.07 -19.37 -0.71
C ILE A 181 14.86 -20.83 -1.15
N VAL A 182 15.74 -21.34 -2.02
CA VAL A 182 15.68 -22.74 -2.45
C VAL A 182 15.94 -23.69 -1.29
N LEU A 183 16.88 -23.36 -0.40
CA LEU A 183 17.11 -24.15 0.82
C LEU A 183 15.85 -24.21 1.71
N ARG A 184 15.16 -23.08 1.90
CA ARG A 184 13.89 -23.06 2.65
C ARG A 184 12.81 -23.94 2.02
N LEU A 185 12.74 -24.01 0.69
CA LEU A 185 11.82 -24.91 -0.01
C LEU A 185 12.17 -26.39 0.22
N LEU A 186 13.44 -26.72 0.39
CA LEU A 186 13.91 -28.08 0.66
C LEU A 186 13.74 -28.47 2.14
N ASP A 187 13.76 -27.49 3.04
CA ASP A 187 13.51 -27.68 4.48
C ASP A 187 12.00 -27.79 4.81
N CYS A 188 11.11 -27.53 3.85
CA CYS A 188 9.67 -27.79 3.96
C CYS A 188 9.39 -29.30 3.76
N GLU A 189 9.59 -30.10 4.82
CA GLU A 189 9.03 -31.46 4.95
C GLU A 189 7.55 -31.46 5.39
#